data_AF-A0A1G9T505-F1
#
_entry.id   AF-A0A1G9T505-F1
#
_cell.length_a   1.000
_cell.length_b   1.000
_cell.length_c   1.000
_cell.angle_alpha   90.00
_cell.angle_beta   90.00
_cell.angle_gamma   90.00
#
_symmetry.space_group_name_H-M   'P 1'
#
loop_
_entity.id
_entity.type
_entity.pdbx_description
1 polymer ?
#
loop_
_entity_poly.entity_id
_entity_poly.type
_entity_poly.pdbx_seq_one_letter_code
_entity_poly.pdbx_strand_id
1 'polypeptide(L)' 'MIDKTKLKPCTYHRSGYFEVNHDMDSTHYSGFVDPNKIDELYDENYNPVPMSSFSIDQEYYDLYCKKINKKTDIL' A
#
# COMPACT_ATOMS: atom_id res chain seq x y z
N MET A 1 -6.45 -7.07 16.83
CA MET A 1 -7.58 -7.02 15.87
C MET A 1 -7.46 -5.72 15.11
N ILE A 2 -7.49 -5.76 13.78
CA ILE A 2 -7.31 -4.59 12.91
C ILE A 2 -8.56 -3.68 12.96
N ASP A 3 -8.36 -2.37 12.98
CA ASP A 3 -9.44 -1.39 12.88
C ASP A 3 -9.74 -1.07 11.41
N LYS A 4 -10.70 -1.81 10.85
CA LYS A 4 -11.11 -1.67 9.44
C LYS A 4 -11.65 -0.28 9.07
N THR A 5 -12.10 0.51 10.05
CA THR A 5 -12.67 1.85 9.81
C THR A 5 -11.63 2.88 9.39
N LYS A 6 -10.36 2.61 9.71
CA LYS A 6 -9.22 3.49 9.41
C LYS A 6 -8.58 3.21 8.05
N LEU A 7 -8.85 2.04 7.48
CA LEU A 7 -8.26 1.64 6.22
C LEU A 7 -8.90 2.36 5.04
N LYS A 8 -8.10 2.60 4.00
CA LYS A 8 -8.53 3.15 2.73
C LYS A 8 -8.23 2.18 1.60
N PRO A 9 -9.10 2.07 0.60
CA PRO A 9 -8.84 1.24 -0.57
C PRO A 9 -7.60 1.74 -1.29
N CYS A 10 -6.81 0.80 -1.79
CA CYS A 10 -5.67 1.09 -2.64
C CYS A 10 -5.46 -0.02 -3.66
N THR A 11 -4.63 0.28 -4.63
CA THR A 11 -4.08 -0.69 -5.57
C THR A 11 -2.59 -0.85 -5.26
N TYR A 12 -2.09 -2.09 -5.38
CA TYR A 12 -0.70 -2.41 -5.11
C TYR A 12 -0.19 -3.51 -6.03
N HIS A 13 1.12 -3.56 -6.20
CA HIS A 13 1.84 -4.66 -6.83
C HIS A 13 2.46 -5.58 -5.79
N ARG A 14 2.46 -6.88 -6.05
CA ARG A 14 3.23 -7.83 -5.25
C ARG A 14 4.63 -7.97 -5.83
N SER A 15 5.62 -7.52 -5.08
CA SER A 15 7.03 -7.76 -5.40
C SER A 15 7.38 -9.17 -4.91
N GLY A 16 7.03 -10.17 -5.71
CA GLY A 16 7.46 -11.53 -5.43
C GLY A 16 8.96 -11.65 -5.62
N TYR A 17 9.69 -12.06 -4.58
CA TYR A 17 10.99 -12.74 -4.73
C TYR A 17 10.73 -14.17 -5.24
N PHE A 18 9.97 -14.31 -6.33
CA PHE A 18 9.75 -15.59 -6.98
C PHE A 18 10.69 -15.66 -8.16
N GLU A 19 11.63 -16.58 -8.03
CA GLU A 19 12.64 -16.91 -9.01
C GLU A 19 12.02 -17.10 -10.41
N VAL A 20 12.70 -16.56 -11.42
CA VAL A 20 12.62 -16.94 -12.83
C VAL A 20 11.22 -16.88 -13.47
N ASN A 21 10.72 -15.67 -13.75
CA ASN A 21 10.17 -15.34 -15.07
C ASN A 21 10.20 -13.82 -15.24
N HIS A 22 10.88 -13.37 -16.29
CA HIS A 22 11.27 -11.99 -16.54
C HIS A 22 10.13 -11.14 -17.15
N ASP A 23 8.88 -11.49 -16.87
CA ASP A 23 7.75 -10.64 -17.15
C ASP A 23 7.56 -9.76 -15.90
N MET A 24 7.81 -8.46 -16.04
CA MET A 24 7.41 -7.46 -15.04
C MET A 24 5.91 -7.61 -14.85
N ASP A 25 5.52 -8.41 -13.85
CA ASP A 25 4.13 -8.73 -13.58
C ASP A 25 3.44 -7.43 -13.19
N SER A 26 2.80 -6.81 -14.20
CA SER A 26 2.06 -5.56 -14.09
C SER A 26 0.69 -5.82 -13.48
N THR A 27 0.50 -6.98 -12.83
CA THR A 27 -0.72 -7.30 -12.11
C THR A 27 -0.82 -6.38 -10.90
N HIS A 28 -1.91 -5.64 -10.92
CA HIS A 28 -2.33 -4.74 -9.87
C HIS A 28 -3.39 -5.46 -9.03
N TYR A 29 -3.20 -5.47 -7.73
CA TYR A 29 -4.12 -6.09 -6.77
C TYR A 29 -4.88 -5.02 -6.01
N SER A 30 -6.15 -5.29 -5.73
CA SER A 30 -6.94 -4.45 -4.82
C SER A 30 -6.64 -4.82 -3.37
N GLY A 31 -6.52 -3.80 -2.53
CA GLY A 31 -6.26 -3.97 -1.11
C GLY A 31 -6.66 -2.74 -0.30
N PHE A 32 -6.18 -2.70 0.92
CA PHE A 32 -6.47 -1.67 1.89
C PHE A 32 -5.21 -1.27 2.64
N VAL A 33 -5.01 0.02 2.86
CA VAL A 33 -3.86 0.55 3.62
C VAL A 33 -4.34 1.53 4.68
N ASP A 34 -3.62 1.61 5.81
CA ASP A 34 -3.80 2.72 6.75
C ASP A 34 -3.00 3.94 6.25
N PRO A 35 -3.63 5.08 5.94
CA PRO A 35 -2.92 6.28 5.48
C PRO A 35 -1.86 6.81 6.47
N ASN A 36 -1.97 6.48 7.76
CA ASN A 36 -0.99 6.86 8.78
C ASN A 36 0.16 5.86 8.91
N LYS A 37 0.03 4.69 8.28
CA LYS A 37 1.00 3.59 8.30
C LYS A 37 0.99 2.89 6.94
N ILE A 38 1.57 3.55 5.94
CA ILE A 38 1.54 3.06 4.56
C ILE A 38 2.26 1.71 4.37
N ASP A 39 3.09 1.33 5.33
CA ASP A 39 3.79 0.04 5.40
C ASP A 39 2.86 -1.12 5.85
N GLU A 40 1.66 -0.83 6.35
CA GLU A 40 0.65 -1.81 6.74
C GLU A 40 -0.42 -1.97 5.64
N LEU A 41 -0.15 -2.86 4.69
CA LEU A 41 -1.09 -3.24 3.62
C LEU A 41 -1.86 -4.51 3.98
N TYR A 42 -3.13 -4.53 3.58
CA TYR A 42 -4.03 -5.66 3.71
C TYR A 42 -4.65 -6.01 2.36
N ASP A 43 -4.83 -7.30 2.07
CA ASP A 43 -5.52 -7.74 0.85
C ASP A 43 -7.05 -7.55 0.96
N GLU A 44 -7.78 -7.92 -0.10
CA GLU A 44 -9.25 -7.86 -0.14
C GLU A 44 -9.95 -8.65 0.99
N ASN A 45 -9.27 -9.67 1.51
CA ASN A 45 -9.73 -10.51 2.61
C ASN A 45 -9.29 -9.99 3.99
N TYR A 46 -8.65 -8.82 4.04
CA TYR A 46 -8.06 -8.20 5.23
C TYR A 46 -6.89 -9.00 5.84
N ASN A 47 -6.21 -9.83 5.05
CA ASN A 47 -4.98 -10.47 5.49
C ASN A 47 -3.80 -9.50 5.32
N PRO A 48 -2.88 -9.42 6.30
CA PRO A 48 -1.70 -8.58 6.18
C PRO A 48 -0.80 -9.07 5.03
N VAL A 49 -0.37 -8.13 4.19
CA VAL A 49 0.60 -8.39 3.12
C VAL A 49 1.99 -8.00 3.64
N PRO A 50 3.01 -8.87 3.57
CA PRO A 50 4.35 -8.54 4.06
C PRO A 50 4.94 -7.33 3.32
N MET A 51 5.46 -6.36 4.08
CA MET A 51 6.07 -5.12 3.54
C MET A 51 7.15 -5.39 2.49
N SER A 52 7.94 -6.46 2.66
CA SER A 52 8.97 -6.88 1.71
C SER A 52 8.43 -7.41 0.38
N SER A 53 7.12 -7.58 0.26
CA SER A 53 6.47 -8.31 -0.82
C SER A 53 5.39 -7.48 -1.51
N PHE A 54 5.33 -6.17 -1.26
CA PHE A 54 4.44 -5.28 -1.98
C PHE A 54 5.04 -3.90 -2.27
N SER A 55 4.44 -3.20 -3.22
CA SER A 55 4.60 -1.76 -3.44
C SER A 55 3.24 -1.19 -3.80
N ILE A 56 2.79 -0.18 -3.06
CA ILE A 56 1.53 0.53 -3.34
C ILE A 56 1.73 1.42 -4.55
N ASP A 57 0.73 1.51 -5.43
CA ASP A 57 0.84 2.35 -6.62
C ASP A 57 1.06 3.81 -6.24
N GLN A 58 1.85 4.51 -7.04
CA GLN A 58 2.25 5.89 -6.78
C GLN A 58 1.04 6.83 -6.57
N GLU A 59 -0.09 6.60 -7.26
CA GLU A 59 -1.31 7.39 -7.10
C GLU A 59 -1.81 7.38 -5.64
N TYR A 60 -1.87 6.20 -5.03
CA TYR A 60 -2.33 6.03 -3.64
C TYR A 60 -1.26 6.47 -2.65
N TYR A 61 0.02 6.21 -2.96
CA TYR A 61 1.13 6.72 -2.15
C TYR A 61 1.07 8.25 -2.07
N ASP A 62 0.93 8.95 -3.20
CA ASP A 62 0.78 10.40 -3.24
C ASP A 62 -0.45 10.88 -2.46
N LEU A 63 -1.59 10.20 -2.63
CA LEU A 63 -2.86 10.56 -1.99
C LEU A 63 -2.77 10.50 -0.45
N TYR A 64 -2.10 9.47 0.07
CA TYR A 64 -2.03 9.19 1.50
C TYR A 64 -0.79 9.81 2.16
N CYS A 65 0.38 9.77 1.52
CA CYS A 65 1.62 10.36 2.07
C CYS A 65 1.69 11.89 1.92
N LYS A 66 1.11 12.54 0.88
CA LYS A 66 1.11 14.03 0.81
C LYS A 66 0.40 14.67 2.00
N LYS A 67 -0.50 13.97 2.68
CA LYS A 67 -1.18 14.48 3.87
C LYS A 67 -0.26 14.62 5.08
N ILE A 68 0.87 13.91 5.13
CA ILE A 68 1.82 13.98 6.25
C ILE A 68 2.70 15.24 6.16
N ASN A 69 2.98 15.73 4.94
CA ASN A 69 3.82 16.92 4.73
C ASN A 69 3.08 18.27 4.74
N LYS A 70 1.74 18.30 4.81
CA LYS A 70 0.99 19.57 4.90
C LYS A 70 0.91 20.15 6.33
N LYS A 71 1.52 19.52 7.33
CA LYS A 71 1.60 20.06 8.70
C LYS A 71 2.85 20.91 8.99
N THR A 72 3.71 21.13 7.99
CA THR A 72 4.99 21.86 8.17
C THR A 72 5.05 23.16 7.37
N ASP A 73 3.92 23.80 7.10
CA ASP A 73 3.83 25.14 6.49
C ASP A 73 3.00 26.10 7.38
N ILE A 74 3.34 26.11 8.67
CA ILE A 74 2.98 27.22 9.56
C ILE A 74 4.30 27.81 10.05
N LEU A 75 4.86 28.74 9.27
CA LEU A 75 5.78 29.79 9.74
C LEU A 75 5.80 30.94 8.73
#